data_AF-A0A7C7N392-F1
#
_entry.id   AF-A0A7C7N392-F1
#
_cell.length_a   1.000
_cell.length_b   1.000
_cell.length_c   1.000
_cell.angle_alpha   90.00
_cell.angle_beta   90.00
_cell.angle_gamma   90.00
#
_symmetry.space_group_name_H-M   'P 1'
#
loop_
_entity.id
_entity.type
_entity.pdbx_description
1 polymer ?
#
loop_
_entity_poly.entity_id
_entity_poly.type
_entity_poly.pdbx_seq_one_letter_code
_entity_poly.pdbx_strand_id
1 'polypeptide(L)'
;MSDFSLTEINERISRESTFVDDIKKALKEVIVGQEELVNRILIGMLANGHILLEGVPGLAKTLVVKSLAQLIDTKFQRIQFTPDMLPADLIGTLIYNQHTGKFDTRKGPIFANVILADEINRAPSKVQSALLEAMQERQTTIGKETYLMDAPFLVLATQNPIEQEGTYPLPEAQTDRFMLKVRVDYPSIDEERLILRKAARTQIDTVLTPVVNQQQLLKAQKVIDDIYVDQKIEEYVLNLVFSTRNPDKYELKDLEGLIEYGGSPRASINLILAAKSRAFLEHRGYVTPEDIRYIGADVLRHRIILTYEAEAEEITSEDIIRRLFETIEIP
;
A
#
# COMPACT_ATOMS: atom_id res chain seq x y z
N MET A 1 7.87 -21.30 23.65
CA MET A 1 8.15 -19.97 24.24
C MET A 1 7.28 -19.85 25.48
N SER A 2 7.81 -19.32 26.59
CA SER A 2 7.05 -19.19 27.84
C SER A 2 5.98 -18.10 27.71
N ASP A 3 4.77 -18.32 28.24
CA ASP A 3 3.65 -17.36 28.27
C ASP A 3 4.06 -15.94 28.70
N PHE A 4 5.08 -15.84 29.56
CA PHE A 4 5.69 -14.59 30.02
C PHE A 4 6.15 -13.66 28.88
N SER A 5 6.62 -14.22 27.76
CA SER A 5 7.11 -13.43 26.62
C SER A 5 5.98 -12.81 25.79
N LEU A 6 4.81 -13.47 25.71
CA LEU A 6 3.71 -12.98 24.87
C LEU A 6 2.93 -11.87 25.58
N THR A 7 2.80 -11.95 26.91
CA THR A 7 2.20 -10.88 27.72
C THR A 7 3.02 -9.59 27.62
N GLU A 8 4.35 -9.67 27.73
CA GLU A 8 5.24 -8.51 27.59
C GLU A 8 5.16 -7.88 26.19
N ILE A 9 5.11 -8.68 25.13
CA ILE A 9 4.94 -8.20 23.76
C ILE A 9 3.58 -7.51 23.62
N ASN A 10 2.48 -8.10 24.12
CA ASN A 10 1.15 -7.51 24.07
C ASN A 10 1.08 -6.15 24.81
N GLU A 11 1.65 -6.04 26.00
CA GLU A 11 1.69 -4.78 26.75
C GLU A 11 2.49 -3.70 26.01
N ARG A 12 3.65 -4.08 25.46
CA ARG A 12 4.47 -3.17 24.64
C ARG A 12 3.70 -2.70 23.41
N ILE A 13 3.06 -3.60 22.69
CA ILE A 13 2.30 -3.29 21.47
C ILE A 13 1.12 -2.41 21.80
N SER A 14 0.32 -2.75 22.82
CA SER A 14 -0.83 -1.94 23.24
C SER A 14 -0.44 -0.51 23.57
N ARG A 15 0.67 -0.31 24.29
CA ARG A 15 1.20 1.02 24.59
C ARG A 15 1.68 1.76 23.34
N GLU A 16 2.43 1.09 22.46
CA GLU A 16 3.04 1.72 21.28
C GLU A 16 2.04 1.94 20.13
N SER A 17 0.90 1.25 20.12
CA SER A 17 -0.16 1.40 19.11
C SER A 17 -1.22 2.44 19.47
N THR A 18 -1.23 3.00 20.68
CA THR A 18 -2.21 4.01 21.12
C THR A 18 -2.40 5.18 20.14
N PHE A 19 -1.31 5.65 19.52
CA PHE A 19 -1.39 6.77 18.57
C PHE A 19 -2.22 6.47 17.32
N VAL A 20 -2.40 5.20 16.98
CA VAL A 20 -3.20 4.76 15.83
C VAL A 20 -4.64 5.23 15.99
N ASP A 21 -5.17 5.15 17.22
CA ASP A 21 -6.53 5.58 17.52
C ASP A 21 -6.68 7.09 17.37
N ASP A 22 -5.67 7.85 17.78
CA ASP A 22 -5.63 9.30 17.60
C ASP A 22 -5.63 9.68 16.12
N ILE A 23 -4.84 8.98 15.30
CA ILE A 23 -4.85 9.16 13.83
C ILE A 23 -6.23 8.81 13.26
N LYS A 24 -6.78 7.64 13.59
CA LYS A 24 -8.09 7.19 13.10
C LYS A 24 -9.19 8.19 13.48
N LYS A 25 -9.19 8.66 14.73
CA LYS A 25 -10.14 9.66 15.23
C LYS A 25 -10.04 10.97 14.47
N ALA A 26 -8.83 11.51 14.30
CA ALA A 26 -8.62 12.75 13.56
C ALA A 26 -8.99 12.60 12.06
N LEU A 27 -8.74 11.45 11.45
CA LEU A 27 -9.16 11.17 10.07
C LEU A 27 -10.69 11.10 9.94
N LYS A 28 -11.41 10.51 10.91
CA LYS A 28 -12.89 10.49 10.91
C LYS A 28 -13.51 11.89 10.96
N GLU A 29 -12.79 12.87 11.52
CA GLU A 29 -13.24 14.27 11.52
C GLU A 29 -13.19 14.93 10.15
N VAL A 30 -12.44 14.37 9.18
CA VAL A 30 -12.28 14.94 7.82
C VAL A 30 -12.86 14.03 6.75
N ILE A 31 -12.69 12.72 6.89
CA ILE A 31 -13.05 11.69 5.92
C ILE A 31 -14.30 10.96 6.39
N VAL A 32 -15.16 10.62 5.45
CA VAL A 32 -16.42 9.93 5.70
C VAL A 32 -16.43 8.65 4.88
N GLY A 33 -16.76 7.52 5.51
CA GLY A 33 -17.02 6.26 4.80
C GLY A 33 -15.81 5.59 4.14
N GLN A 34 -14.60 5.82 4.66
CA GLN A 34 -13.37 5.21 4.10
C GLN A 34 -12.50 4.56 5.18
N GLU A 35 -13.14 3.97 6.20
CA GLU A 35 -12.41 3.35 7.32
C GLU A 35 -11.49 2.21 6.83
N GLU A 36 -11.97 1.39 5.90
CA GLU A 36 -11.17 0.32 5.29
C GLU A 36 -9.95 0.87 4.55
N LEU A 37 -10.12 1.89 3.71
CA LEU A 37 -8.98 2.50 3.00
C LEU A 37 -7.97 3.07 3.99
N VAL A 38 -8.43 3.76 5.03
CA VAL A 38 -7.56 4.28 6.09
C VAL A 38 -6.78 3.14 6.75
N ASN A 39 -7.44 2.03 7.10
CA ASN A 39 -6.76 0.86 7.66
C ASN A 39 -5.70 0.30 6.72
N ARG A 40 -5.99 0.15 5.41
CA ARG A 40 -4.98 -0.34 4.44
C ARG A 40 -3.78 0.59 4.29
N ILE A 41 -4.02 1.90 4.31
CA ILE A 41 -2.95 2.90 4.25
C ILE A 41 -2.09 2.81 5.51
N LEU A 42 -2.70 2.72 6.69
CA LEU A 42 -1.96 2.54 7.94
C LEU A 42 -1.17 1.23 7.95
N ILE A 43 -1.75 0.13 7.47
CA ILE A 43 -1.07 -1.18 7.33
C ILE A 43 0.16 -1.05 6.43
N GLY A 44 0.03 -0.45 5.25
CA GLY A 44 1.16 -0.27 4.34
C GLY A 44 2.24 0.65 4.92
N MET A 45 1.84 1.74 5.57
CA MET A 45 2.76 2.65 6.26
C MET A 45 3.55 1.94 7.37
N LEU A 46 2.86 1.18 8.21
CA LEU A 46 3.44 0.41 9.32
C LEU A 46 4.34 -0.71 8.82
N ALA A 47 3.93 -1.44 7.79
CA ALA A 47 4.75 -2.49 7.16
C ALA A 47 5.87 -1.94 6.25
N ASN A 48 6.03 -0.62 6.16
CA ASN A 48 6.97 0.04 5.26
C ASN A 48 6.79 -0.38 3.79
N GLY A 49 5.55 -0.67 3.38
CA GLY A 49 5.17 -1.12 2.05
C GLY A 49 4.40 -0.07 1.25
N HIS A 50 4.59 -0.08 -0.06
CA HIS A 50 3.89 0.81 -1.00
C HIS A 50 2.54 0.25 -1.42
N ILE A 51 1.61 1.13 -1.79
CA ILE A 51 0.21 0.76 -2.06
C ILE A 51 -0.18 1.20 -3.46
N LEU A 52 -0.84 0.31 -4.20
CA LEU A 52 -1.50 0.60 -5.45
C LEU A 52 -3.00 0.75 -5.20
N LEU A 53 -3.54 1.94 -5.46
CA LEU A 53 -4.95 2.28 -5.28
C LEU A 53 -5.67 2.23 -6.63
N GLU A 54 -6.46 1.19 -6.84
CA GLU A 54 -7.36 1.09 -8.00
C GLU A 54 -8.72 1.69 -7.63
N GLY A 55 -9.28 2.49 -8.52
CA GLY A 55 -10.65 2.97 -8.38
C GLY A 55 -10.84 4.33 -9.01
N VAL A 56 -12.10 4.68 -9.21
CA VAL A 56 -12.53 5.85 -9.99
C VAL A 56 -12.08 7.19 -9.37
N PRO A 57 -11.96 8.24 -10.19
CA PRO A 57 -11.69 9.59 -9.73
C PRO A 57 -12.76 10.11 -8.75
N GLY A 58 -12.38 11.05 -7.89
CA GLY A 58 -13.33 11.75 -7.02
C GLY A 58 -13.61 11.09 -5.67
N LEU A 59 -13.04 9.91 -5.38
CA LEU A 59 -13.23 9.20 -4.11
C LEU A 59 -12.38 9.74 -2.95
N ALA A 60 -12.11 11.05 -2.91
CA ALA A 60 -11.35 11.73 -1.85
C ALA A 60 -9.98 11.10 -1.47
N LYS A 61 -9.39 10.23 -2.31
CA LYS A 61 -8.08 9.56 -2.06
C LYS A 61 -6.99 10.57 -1.70
N THR A 62 -6.92 11.67 -2.45
CA THR A 62 -5.99 12.78 -2.18
C THR A 62 -6.20 13.41 -0.82
N LEU A 63 -7.44 13.57 -0.39
CA LEU A 63 -7.75 14.12 0.93
C LEU A 63 -7.30 13.17 2.03
N VAL A 64 -7.52 11.85 1.88
CA VAL A 64 -7.08 10.83 2.85
C VAL A 64 -5.58 10.86 3.03
N VAL A 65 -4.83 10.77 1.93
CA VAL A 65 -3.37 10.71 1.97
C VAL A 65 -2.76 12.01 2.50
N LYS A 66 -3.26 13.16 2.05
CA LYS A 66 -2.81 14.47 2.53
C LYS A 66 -3.08 14.64 4.02
N SER A 67 -4.27 14.26 4.47
CA SER A 67 -4.66 14.34 5.89
C SER A 67 -3.76 13.46 6.75
N LEU A 68 -3.51 12.22 6.31
CA LEU A 68 -2.60 11.32 7.03
C LEU A 68 -1.19 11.90 7.14
N ALA A 69 -0.63 12.43 6.04
CA ALA A 69 0.70 13.01 6.04
C ALA A 69 0.83 14.21 7.01
N GLN A 70 -0.22 15.02 7.12
CA GLN A 70 -0.30 16.11 8.11
C GLN A 70 -0.35 15.57 9.55
N LEU A 71 -1.13 14.52 9.81
CA LEU A 71 -1.28 13.92 11.14
C LEU A 71 0.01 13.29 11.67
N ILE A 72 0.88 12.80 10.77
CA ILE A 72 2.17 12.17 11.14
C ILE A 72 3.38 13.11 10.99
N ASP A 73 3.14 14.42 10.79
CA ASP A 73 4.16 15.45 10.63
C ASP A 73 5.20 15.15 9.53
N THR A 74 4.72 14.83 8.32
CA THR A 74 5.57 14.42 7.20
C THR A 74 5.39 15.28 5.95
N LYS A 75 6.43 15.33 5.10
CA LYS A 75 6.33 15.98 3.80
C LYS A 75 5.41 15.18 2.88
N PHE A 76 4.34 15.82 2.42
CA PHE A 76 3.44 15.28 1.41
C PHE A 76 3.75 15.86 0.02
N GLN A 77 3.81 15.00 -0.98
CA GLN A 77 3.88 15.42 -2.37
C GLN A 77 2.87 14.66 -3.23
N ARG A 78 2.04 15.41 -3.97
CA ARG A 78 1.23 14.85 -5.06
C ARG A 78 1.99 15.01 -6.37
N ILE A 79 2.07 13.94 -7.15
CA ILE A 79 2.72 13.89 -8.45
C ILE A 79 1.69 13.36 -9.43
N GLN A 80 1.31 14.19 -10.39
CA GLN A 80 0.43 13.79 -11.49
C GLN A 80 1.29 13.19 -12.59
N PHE A 81 1.02 11.93 -12.95
CA PHE A 81 1.73 11.27 -14.04
C PHE A 81 1.08 11.66 -15.36
N THR A 82 1.90 12.05 -16.34
CA THR A 82 1.46 12.50 -17.67
C THR A 82 2.25 11.80 -18.78
N PRO A 83 1.69 11.69 -20.00
CA PRO A 83 2.35 10.99 -21.11
C PRO A 83 3.69 11.58 -21.54
N ASP A 84 3.91 12.86 -21.28
CA ASP A 84 5.11 13.63 -21.63
C ASP A 84 6.15 13.70 -20.50
N MET A 85 5.84 13.14 -19.32
CA MET A 85 6.72 13.18 -18.16
C MET A 85 8.04 12.47 -18.45
N LEU A 86 9.16 13.03 -17.98
CA LEU A 86 10.48 12.42 -18.04
C LEU A 86 10.90 11.90 -16.66
N PRO A 87 11.78 10.88 -16.58
CA PRO A 87 12.33 10.42 -15.30
C PRO A 87 12.99 11.54 -14.48
N ALA A 88 13.60 12.53 -15.15
CA ALA A 88 14.21 13.69 -14.52
C ALA A 88 13.19 14.61 -13.82
N ASP A 89 11.94 14.65 -14.29
CA ASP A 89 10.88 15.44 -13.64
C ASP A 89 10.44 14.82 -12.31
N LEU A 90 10.65 13.51 -12.14
CA LEU A 90 10.36 12.76 -10.92
C LEU A 90 11.56 12.76 -9.96
N ILE A 91 12.73 12.36 -10.47
CA ILE A 91 13.93 12.16 -9.67
C ILE A 91 14.62 13.50 -9.38
N GLY A 92 14.72 14.38 -10.37
CA GLY A 92 15.50 15.61 -10.30
C GLY A 92 16.56 15.70 -11.39
N THR A 93 17.23 16.85 -11.46
CA THR A 93 18.19 17.16 -12.51
C THR A 93 19.34 18.03 -11.99
N LEU A 94 20.43 18.07 -12.75
CA LEU A 94 21.54 19.01 -12.54
C LEU A 94 21.24 20.32 -13.27
N ILE A 95 21.25 21.43 -12.54
CA ILE A 95 21.03 22.76 -13.10
C ILE A 95 22.34 23.53 -13.07
N TYR A 96 22.72 24.10 -14.20
CA TYR A 96 23.89 24.96 -14.27
C TYR A 96 23.60 26.30 -13.57
N ASN A 97 24.33 26.57 -12.49
CA ASN A 97 24.26 27.82 -11.75
C ASN A 97 25.25 28.82 -12.35
N GLN A 98 24.71 29.85 -13.02
CA GLN A 98 25.51 30.87 -13.70
C GLN A 98 26.37 31.71 -12.74
N HIS A 99 25.98 31.84 -11.48
CA HIS A 99 26.74 32.62 -10.48
C HIS A 99 27.98 31.87 -9.99
N THR A 100 27.89 30.56 -9.83
CA THR A 100 28.99 29.73 -9.31
C THR A 100 29.79 29.05 -10.41
N GLY A 101 29.27 28.99 -11.64
CA GLY A 101 29.85 28.26 -12.77
C GLY A 101 29.82 26.73 -12.59
N LYS A 102 28.98 26.23 -11.67
CA LYS A 102 28.89 24.81 -11.29
C LYS A 102 27.50 24.26 -11.58
N PHE A 103 27.39 22.94 -11.64
CA PHE A 103 26.11 22.24 -11.70
C PHE A 103 25.63 21.95 -10.28
N ASP A 104 24.46 22.50 -9.91
CA ASP A 104 23.80 22.26 -8.64
C ASP A 104 22.68 21.21 -8.82
N THR A 105 22.58 20.28 -7.88
CA THR A 105 21.52 19.26 -7.91
C THR A 105 20.19 19.85 -7.46
N ARG A 106 19.18 19.78 -8.33
CA ARG A 106 17.78 20.04 -7.97
C ARG A 106 17.05 18.71 -7.78
N LYS A 107 16.78 18.38 -6.52
CA LYS A 107 15.96 17.22 -6.14
C LYS A 107 14.54 17.36 -6.71
N GLY A 108 14.04 16.27 -7.27
CA GLY A 108 12.69 16.17 -7.80
C GLY A 108 11.63 15.98 -6.70
N PRO A 109 10.34 15.92 -7.09
CA PRO A 109 9.22 15.75 -6.18
C PRO A 109 9.24 14.39 -5.44
N ILE A 110 10.03 13.42 -5.88
CA ILE A 110 10.14 12.13 -5.18
C ILE A 110 10.81 12.22 -3.80
N PHE A 111 11.47 13.34 -3.49
CA PHE A 111 12.09 13.57 -2.17
C PHE A 111 11.07 14.12 -1.15
N ALA A 112 10.05 13.32 -0.86
CA ALA A 112 9.05 13.53 0.17
C ALA A 112 8.83 12.23 0.95
N ASN A 113 8.18 12.32 2.11
CA ASN A 113 7.91 11.16 2.94
C ASN A 113 6.68 10.38 2.46
N VAL A 114 5.61 11.10 2.08
CA VAL A 114 4.37 10.52 1.59
C VAL A 114 4.11 11.05 0.19
N ILE A 115 4.11 10.14 -0.79
CA ILE A 115 3.90 10.46 -2.19
C ILE A 115 2.58 9.88 -2.64
N LEU A 116 1.75 10.73 -3.24
CA LEU A 116 0.61 10.31 -4.05
C LEU A 116 1.00 10.41 -5.54
N ALA A 117 1.26 9.27 -6.17
CA ALA A 117 1.56 9.16 -7.60
C ALA A 117 0.25 8.90 -8.35
N ASP A 118 -0.38 9.97 -8.82
CA ASP A 118 -1.70 9.92 -9.45
C ASP A 118 -1.59 9.48 -10.91
N GLU A 119 -2.43 8.52 -11.30
CA GLU A 119 -2.56 7.99 -12.66
C GLU A 119 -1.22 7.46 -13.21
N ILE A 120 -0.54 6.61 -12.44
CA ILE A 120 0.78 6.04 -12.81
C ILE A 120 0.78 5.37 -14.19
N ASN A 121 -0.37 4.84 -14.61
CA ASN A 121 -0.59 4.24 -15.91
C ASN A 121 -0.60 5.26 -17.06
N ARG A 122 -0.55 6.57 -16.84
CA ARG A 122 -0.47 7.57 -17.92
C ARG A 122 0.95 7.92 -18.34
N ALA A 123 1.95 7.66 -17.49
CA ALA A 123 3.33 7.95 -17.85
C ALA A 123 4.00 6.80 -18.61
N PRO A 124 5.02 7.10 -19.44
CA PRO A 124 5.80 6.07 -20.11
C PRO A 124 6.48 5.10 -19.12
N SER A 125 6.73 3.87 -19.57
CA SER A 125 7.35 2.80 -18.76
C SER A 125 8.69 3.18 -18.12
N LYS A 126 9.45 4.10 -18.72
CA LYS A 126 10.70 4.63 -18.14
C LYS A 126 10.48 5.46 -16.88
N VAL A 127 9.40 6.25 -16.82
CA VAL A 127 9.04 7.05 -15.65
C VAL A 127 8.49 6.16 -14.55
N GLN A 128 7.66 5.18 -14.92
CA GLN A 128 7.17 4.15 -13.99
C GLN A 128 8.34 3.40 -13.36
N SER A 129 9.32 2.98 -14.16
CA SER A 129 10.53 2.30 -13.68
C SER A 129 11.33 3.14 -12.70
N ALA A 130 11.48 4.45 -12.96
CA ALA A 130 12.17 5.38 -12.07
C ALA A 130 11.49 5.49 -10.69
N LEU A 131 10.15 5.53 -10.63
CA LEU A 131 9.42 5.49 -9.36
C LEU A 131 9.64 4.16 -8.63
N LEU A 132 9.53 3.05 -9.35
CA LEU A 132 9.65 1.71 -8.78
C LEU A 132 11.06 1.40 -8.28
N GLU A 133 12.08 1.93 -8.94
CA GLU A 133 13.47 1.86 -8.49
C GLU A 133 13.62 2.57 -7.14
N ALA A 134 13.13 3.81 -7.02
CA ALA A 134 13.16 4.55 -5.76
C ALA A 134 12.38 3.83 -4.64
N MET A 135 11.27 3.17 -4.98
CA MET A 135 10.49 2.36 -4.03
C MET A 135 11.28 1.15 -3.50
N GLN A 136 12.00 0.44 -4.37
CA GLN A 136 12.75 -0.75 -3.96
C GLN A 136 14.08 -0.41 -3.29
N GLU A 137 14.86 0.48 -3.89
CA GLU A 137 16.22 0.79 -3.47
C GLU A 137 16.27 1.88 -2.39
N ARG A 138 15.16 2.59 -2.15
CA ARG A 138 15.07 3.72 -1.20
C ARG A 138 16.11 4.81 -1.46
N GLN A 139 16.55 4.93 -2.70
CA GLN A 139 17.53 5.91 -3.15
C GLN A 139 17.32 6.20 -4.63
N THR A 140 17.84 7.34 -5.08
CA THR A 140 17.93 7.68 -6.51
C THR A 140 19.28 8.32 -6.81
N THR A 141 19.73 8.20 -8.05
CA THR A 141 20.99 8.81 -8.50
C THR A 141 20.70 9.99 -9.42
N ILE A 142 21.25 11.17 -9.09
CA ILE A 142 21.18 12.36 -9.94
C ILE A 142 22.60 12.71 -10.38
N GLY A 143 22.86 12.62 -11.69
CA GLY A 143 24.20 12.78 -12.23
C GLY A 143 25.12 11.66 -11.73
N LYS A 144 26.02 11.99 -10.79
CA LYS A 144 26.98 11.03 -10.20
C LYS A 144 26.75 10.78 -8.71
N GLU A 145 25.84 11.51 -8.08
CA GLU A 145 25.59 11.42 -6.64
C GLU A 145 24.30 10.64 -6.36
N THR A 146 24.38 9.72 -5.42
CA THR A 146 23.24 8.95 -4.93
C THR A 146 22.65 9.62 -3.69
N TYR A 147 21.35 9.77 -3.68
CA TYR A 147 20.59 10.40 -2.61
C TYR A 147 19.59 9.40 -2.04
N LEU A 148 19.62 9.22 -0.73
CA LEU A 148 18.65 8.39 -0.01
C LEU A 148 17.31 9.13 0.11
N MET A 149 16.22 8.37 0.14
CA MET A 149 14.89 8.88 0.44
C MET A 149 14.76 9.17 1.94
N ASP A 150 14.02 10.23 2.30
CA ASP A 150 13.72 10.56 3.69
C ASP A 150 12.81 9.46 4.28
N ALA A 151 13.14 8.93 5.46
CA ALA A 151 12.31 7.96 6.17
C ALA A 151 11.29 8.67 7.10
N PRO A 152 10.03 8.23 7.18
CA PRO A 152 9.40 7.13 6.40
C PRO A 152 9.22 7.52 4.93
N PHE A 153 9.26 6.53 4.02
CA PHE A 153 9.03 6.71 2.59
C PHE A 153 7.86 5.83 2.14
N LEU A 154 6.69 6.44 1.90
CA LEU A 154 5.47 5.77 1.48
C LEU A 154 5.05 6.32 0.11
N VAL A 155 4.74 5.41 -0.81
CA VAL A 155 4.21 5.75 -2.14
C VAL A 155 2.86 5.09 -2.26
N LEU A 156 1.85 5.91 -2.54
CA LEU A 156 0.52 5.48 -2.95
C LEU A 156 0.37 5.83 -4.42
N ALA A 157 0.38 4.83 -5.28
CA ALA A 157 0.14 5.02 -6.71
C ALA A 157 -1.34 4.80 -7.01
N THR A 158 -1.97 5.64 -7.83
CA THR A 158 -3.35 5.41 -8.28
C THR A 158 -3.37 4.92 -9.72
N GLN A 159 -4.35 4.06 -10.02
CA GLN A 159 -4.68 3.66 -11.38
C GLN A 159 -6.18 3.85 -11.60
N ASN A 160 -6.52 4.51 -12.70
CA ASN A 160 -7.90 4.62 -13.15
C ASN A 160 -8.20 3.47 -14.11
N PRO A 161 -9.09 2.53 -13.75
CA PRO A 161 -9.37 1.35 -14.58
C PRO A 161 -10.19 1.66 -15.85
N ILE A 162 -10.84 2.82 -15.93
CA ILE A 162 -11.78 3.16 -17.02
C ILE A 162 -11.05 3.80 -18.22
N GLU A 163 -9.85 4.35 -18.01
CA GLU A 163 -9.16 5.16 -19.01
C GLU A 163 -8.31 4.27 -19.94
N GLN A 164 -8.80 4.05 -21.16
CA GLN A 164 -8.14 3.17 -22.15
C GLN A 164 -7.25 3.94 -23.14
N GLU A 165 -7.43 5.25 -23.30
CA GLU A 165 -6.64 6.06 -24.24
C GLU A 165 -5.37 6.60 -23.58
N GLY A 166 -4.22 6.38 -24.24
CA GLY A 166 -2.94 6.94 -23.80
C GLY A 166 -2.44 6.35 -22.48
N THR A 167 -2.85 5.13 -22.12
CA THR A 167 -2.39 4.43 -20.93
C THR A 167 -1.38 3.33 -21.24
N TYR A 168 -0.42 3.20 -20.34
CA TYR A 168 0.65 2.21 -20.29
C TYR A 168 0.40 1.35 -19.04
N PRO A 169 -0.21 0.17 -19.17
CA PRO A 169 -0.46 -0.70 -18.02
C PRO A 169 0.87 -1.07 -17.35
N LEU A 170 0.87 -1.15 -16.03
CA LEU A 170 2.02 -1.64 -15.29
C LEU A 170 2.16 -3.15 -15.58
N PRO A 171 3.31 -3.61 -16.09
CA PRO A 171 3.60 -5.04 -16.17
C PRO A 171 3.48 -5.71 -14.79
N GLU A 172 3.21 -7.00 -14.77
CA GLU A 172 2.99 -7.78 -13.53
C GLU A 172 4.22 -7.75 -12.61
N ALA A 173 5.41 -7.82 -13.19
CA ALA A 173 6.66 -7.68 -12.43
C ALA A 173 6.79 -6.30 -11.74
N GLN A 174 6.09 -5.28 -12.25
CA GLN A 174 6.03 -3.95 -11.65
C GLN A 174 4.95 -3.86 -10.57
N THR A 175 3.77 -4.44 -10.80
CA THR A 175 2.71 -4.48 -9.77
C THR A 175 3.13 -5.29 -8.55
N ASP A 176 3.89 -6.39 -8.71
CA ASP A 176 4.39 -7.22 -7.60
C ASP A 176 5.28 -6.46 -6.60
N ARG A 177 5.84 -5.32 -7.01
CA ARG A 177 6.61 -4.41 -6.13
C ARG A 177 5.75 -3.65 -5.12
N PHE A 178 4.45 -3.52 -5.37
CA PHE A 178 3.52 -2.93 -4.41
C PHE A 178 3.11 -3.97 -3.38
N MET A 179 3.13 -3.61 -2.10
CA MET A 179 2.73 -4.50 -1.03
C MET A 179 1.25 -4.86 -1.16
N LEU A 180 0.40 -3.84 -1.34
CA LEU A 180 -1.05 -3.96 -1.42
C LEU A 180 -1.57 -3.37 -2.74
N LYS A 181 -2.55 -4.02 -3.35
CA LYS A 181 -3.46 -3.43 -4.34
C LYS A 181 -4.84 -3.31 -3.71
N VAL A 182 -5.26 -2.08 -3.43
CA VAL A 182 -6.52 -1.77 -2.75
C VAL A 182 -7.51 -1.23 -3.78
N ARG A 183 -8.67 -1.87 -3.88
CA ARG A 183 -9.81 -1.35 -4.63
C ARG A 183 -10.63 -0.41 -3.77
N VAL A 184 -10.98 0.74 -4.32
CA VAL A 184 -11.82 1.73 -3.65
C VAL A 184 -13.08 1.93 -4.50
N ASP A 185 -14.21 1.53 -3.93
CA ASP A 185 -15.53 1.67 -4.53
C ASP A 185 -16.21 2.98 -4.13
N TYR A 186 -17.32 3.28 -4.79
CA TYR A 186 -18.17 4.41 -4.41
C TYR A 186 -18.72 4.25 -2.98
N PRO A 187 -18.85 5.37 -2.24
CA PRO A 187 -19.47 5.34 -0.92
C PRO A 187 -20.93 4.88 -1.00
N SER A 188 -21.43 4.30 0.09
CA SER A 188 -22.86 4.04 0.25
C SER A 188 -23.67 5.34 0.27
N ILE A 189 -24.98 5.24 0.04
CA ILE A 189 -25.89 6.40 0.05
C ILE A 189 -25.80 7.19 1.38
N ASP A 190 -25.63 6.50 2.50
CA ASP A 190 -25.53 7.15 3.81
C ASP A 190 -24.19 7.85 4.01
N GLU A 191 -23.10 7.25 3.55
CA GLU A 191 -21.77 7.89 3.54
C GLU A 191 -21.74 9.09 2.59
N GLU A 192 -22.32 8.96 1.39
CA GLU A 192 -22.39 10.04 0.41
C GLU A 192 -23.26 11.21 0.91
N ARG A 193 -24.35 10.92 1.63
CA ARG A 193 -25.16 11.96 2.30
C ARG A 193 -24.33 12.73 3.34
N LEU A 194 -23.48 12.05 4.09
CA LEU A 194 -22.58 12.68 5.06
C LEU A 194 -21.48 13.49 4.36
N ILE A 195 -20.91 12.98 3.26
CA ILE A 195 -19.97 13.70 2.40
C ILE A 195 -20.62 14.99 1.91
N LEU A 196 -21.84 14.92 1.37
CA LEU A 196 -22.59 16.09 0.89
C LEU A 196 -22.75 17.15 1.98
N ARG A 197 -23.19 16.76 3.19
CA ARG A 197 -23.39 17.69 4.32
C ARG A 197 -22.11 18.41 4.76
N LYS A 198 -20.95 17.77 4.55
CA LYS A 198 -19.64 18.26 4.99
C LYS A 198 -18.91 19.05 3.91
N ALA A 199 -18.92 18.54 2.67
CA ALA A 199 -18.16 19.06 1.55
C ALA A 199 -18.93 20.07 0.68
N ALA A 200 -20.28 20.09 0.73
CA ALA A 200 -21.09 21.08 0.00
C ALA A 200 -21.07 22.46 0.69
N ARG A 201 -19.87 22.99 0.94
CA ARG A 201 -19.61 24.29 1.55
C ARG A 201 -18.52 25.00 0.75
N THR A 202 -18.64 26.32 0.61
CA THR A 202 -17.68 27.13 -0.16
C THR A 202 -16.38 27.42 0.59
N GLN A 203 -16.38 27.21 1.92
CA GLN A 203 -15.20 27.31 2.77
C GLN A 203 -15.00 25.98 3.49
N ILE A 204 -13.82 25.40 3.31
CA ILE A 204 -13.38 24.17 3.98
C ILE A 204 -12.06 24.51 4.67
N ASP A 205 -12.15 24.96 5.92
CA ASP A 205 -10.98 25.12 6.78
C ASP A 205 -10.93 23.92 7.71
N THR A 206 -10.15 22.91 7.33
CA THR A 206 -9.81 21.83 8.24
C THR A 206 -8.30 21.71 8.28
N VAL A 207 -7.71 22.46 9.20
CA VAL A 207 -6.29 22.34 9.53
C VAL A 207 -6.19 21.22 10.56
N LEU A 208 -5.64 20.08 10.14
CA LEU A 208 -5.33 19.01 11.06
C LEU A 208 -4.06 19.34 11.83
N THR A 209 -4.09 19.08 13.13
CA THR A 209 -2.91 19.19 13.99
C THR A 209 -2.16 17.86 13.99
N PRO A 210 -0.83 17.84 13.86
CA PRO A 210 -0.07 16.61 13.96
C PRO A 210 -0.31 15.92 15.31
N VAL A 211 -0.64 14.63 15.26
CA VAL A 211 -0.86 13.79 16.44
C VAL A 211 0.34 12.88 16.72
N VAL A 212 1.16 12.63 15.70
CA VAL A 212 2.31 11.71 15.75
C VAL A 212 3.49 12.33 15.06
N ASN A 213 4.68 12.10 15.60
CA ASN A 213 5.92 12.51 14.93
C ASN A 213 6.55 11.35 14.15
N GLN A 214 7.46 11.70 13.23
CA GLN A 214 8.16 10.72 12.38
C GLN A 214 8.92 9.66 13.19
N GLN A 215 9.53 10.02 14.32
CA GLN A 215 10.31 9.09 15.14
C GLN A 215 9.45 8.01 15.79
N GLN A 216 8.25 8.37 16.26
CA GLN A 216 7.28 7.42 16.80
C GLN A 216 6.85 6.41 15.74
N LEU A 217 6.59 6.86 14.52
CA LEU A 217 6.25 5.98 13.41
C LEU A 217 7.40 5.01 13.07
N LEU A 218 8.63 5.51 12.95
CA LEU A 218 9.81 4.65 12.70
C LEU A 218 10.05 3.65 13.84
N LYS A 219 9.73 4.02 15.08
CA LYS A 219 9.78 3.10 16.21
C LYS A 219 8.70 2.01 16.08
N ALA A 220 7.46 2.39 15.74
CA ALA A 220 6.37 1.45 15.52
C ALA A 220 6.69 0.46 14.40
N GLN A 221 7.30 0.90 13.29
CA GLN A 221 7.75 0.03 12.21
C GLN A 221 8.70 -1.08 12.70
N LYS A 222 9.64 -0.75 13.60
CA LYS A 222 10.55 -1.74 14.21
C LYS A 222 9.84 -2.71 15.14
N VAL A 223 8.81 -2.24 15.83
CA VAL A 223 8.07 -3.05 16.81
C VAL A 223 7.19 -4.09 16.12
N ILE A 224 6.78 -3.85 14.87
CA ILE A 224 6.04 -4.84 14.07
C ILE A 224 6.86 -6.11 13.87
N ASP A 225 8.18 -6.00 13.72
CA ASP A 225 9.07 -7.16 13.57
C ASP A 225 8.98 -8.09 14.81
N ASP A 226 8.73 -7.51 15.99
CA ASP A 226 8.62 -8.22 17.27
C ASP A 226 7.26 -8.92 17.48
N ILE A 227 6.25 -8.67 16.62
CA ILE A 227 4.93 -9.30 16.74
C ILE A 227 5.04 -10.81 16.49
N TYR A 228 4.46 -11.60 17.40
CA TYR A 228 4.52 -13.05 17.34
C TYR A 228 3.68 -13.62 16.19
N VAL A 229 4.26 -14.57 15.48
CA VAL A 229 3.58 -15.37 14.45
C VAL A 229 3.78 -16.83 14.83
N ASP A 230 2.68 -17.55 14.98
CA ASP A 230 2.75 -18.98 15.26
C ASP A 230 3.16 -19.76 14.00
N GLN A 231 3.91 -20.85 14.17
CA GLN A 231 4.34 -21.71 13.06
C GLN A 231 3.16 -22.16 12.19
N LYS A 232 2.00 -22.44 12.81
CA LYS A 232 0.81 -22.83 12.05
C LYS A 232 0.29 -21.73 11.13
N ILE A 233 0.46 -20.46 11.51
CA ILE A 233 0.10 -19.30 10.66
C ILE A 233 1.08 -19.20 9.49
N GLU A 234 2.37 -19.44 9.72
CA GLU A 234 3.36 -19.49 8.65
C GLU A 234 3.02 -20.59 7.65
N GLU A 235 2.69 -21.80 8.13
CA GLU A 235 2.24 -22.91 7.30
C GLU A 235 0.96 -22.59 6.53
N TYR A 236 -0.02 -21.93 7.16
CA TYR A 236 -1.23 -21.46 6.49
C TYR A 236 -0.92 -20.50 5.34
N VAL A 237 -0.04 -19.50 5.56
CA VAL A 237 0.38 -18.55 4.52
C VAL A 237 1.15 -19.25 3.39
N LEU A 238 2.02 -20.20 3.72
CA LEU A 238 2.72 -21.00 2.72
C LEU A 238 1.73 -21.80 1.89
N ASN A 239 0.76 -22.47 2.51
CA ASN A 239 -0.27 -23.23 1.79
C ASN A 239 -1.11 -22.33 0.88
N LEU A 240 -1.51 -21.14 1.33
CA LEU A 240 -2.21 -20.15 0.49
C LEU A 240 -1.40 -19.72 -0.74
N VAL A 241 -0.10 -19.50 -0.58
CA VAL A 241 0.74 -19.04 -1.70
C VAL A 241 1.10 -20.20 -2.62
N PHE A 242 1.40 -21.39 -2.09
CA PHE A 242 1.76 -22.55 -2.91
C PHE A 242 0.57 -23.13 -3.66
N SER A 243 -0.65 -23.02 -3.14
CA SER A 243 -1.87 -23.41 -3.85
C SER A 243 -2.13 -22.56 -5.09
N THR A 244 -1.74 -21.28 -5.09
CA THR A 244 -1.79 -20.46 -6.32
C THR A 244 -0.82 -20.94 -7.40
N ARG A 245 0.23 -21.69 -7.03
CA ARG A 245 1.26 -22.18 -7.97
C ARG A 245 1.05 -23.63 -8.38
N ASN A 246 0.46 -24.43 -7.50
CA ASN A 246 0.21 -25.87 -7.68
C ASN A 246 -1.19 -26.21 -7.16
N PRO A 247 -2.27 -25.71 -7.80
CA PRO A 247 -3.64 -25.89 -7.29
C PRO A 247 -4.05 -27.37 -7.21
N ASP A 248 -3.48 -28.22 -8.07
CA ASP A 248 -3.66 -29.67 -8.13
C ASP A 248 -3.34 -30.39 -6.81
N LYS A 249 -2.41 -29.86 -6.01
CA LYS A 249 -1.95 -30.44 -4.74
C LYS A 249 -2.79 -30.05 -3.53
N TYR A 250 -3.73 -29.10 -3.68
CA TYR A 250 -4.45 -28.47 -2.58
C TYR A 250 -5.98 -28.59 -2.71
N GLU A 251 -6.47 -29.68 -3.31
CA GLU A 251 -7.90 -29.93 -3.56
C GLU A 251 -8.59 -28.86 -4.44
N LEU A 252 -7.80 -28.09 -5.18
CA LEU A 252 -8.25 -26.97 -6.01
C LEU A 252 -8.10 -27.28 -7.51
N LYS A 253 -8.44 -28.51 -7.92
CA LYS A 253 -8.33 -28.94 -9.32
C LYS A 253 -9.19 -28.11 -10.28
N ASP A 254 -10.25 -27.49 -9.77
CA ASP A 254 -11.09 -26.52 -10.49
C ASP A 254 -10.34 -25.24 -10.89
N LEU A 255 -9.22 -24.93 -10.23
CA LEU A 255 -8.37 -23.78 -10.57
C LEU A 255 -7.20 -24.14 -11.50
N GLU A 256 -7.02 -25.42 -11.83
CA GLU A 256 -5.96 -25.88 -12.71
C GLU A 256 -6.19 -25.35 -14.13
N GLY A 257 -5.16 -24.73 -14.72
CA GLY A 257 -5.25 -24.09 -16.03
C GLY A 257 -5.91 -22.70 -16.05
N LEU A 258 -6.43 -22.21 -14.91
CA LEU A 258 -6.94 -20.83 -14.79
C LEU A 258 -5.86 -19.83 -14.36
N ILE A 259 -4.81 -20.29 -13.69
CA ILE A 259 -3.71 -19.47 -13.19
C ILE A 259 -2.49 -19.67 -14.08
N GLU A 260 -2.02 -18.61 -14.74
CA GLU A 260 -0.79 -18.61 -15.51
C GLU A 260 0.43 -18.49 -14.59
N TYR A 261 0.38 -17.54 -13.63
CA TYR A 261 1.41 -17.35 -12.62
C TYR A 261 0.81 -17.11 -11.23
N GLY A 262 1.24 -17.93 -10.26
CA GLY A 262 0.86 -17.78 -8.86
C GLY A 262 1.68 -16.73 -8.11
N GLY A 263 1.31 -16.48 -6.85
CA GLY A 263 1.93 -15.44 -6.03
C GLY A 263 3.44 -15.63 -5.84
N SER A 264 4.22 -14.57 -5.96
CA SER A 264 5.69 -14.60 -5.76
C SER A 264 6.08 -14.79 -4.29
N PRO A 265 7.37 -14.99 -3.93
CA PRO A 265 7.80 -14.98 -2.52
C PRO A 265 7.44 -13.67 -1.79
N ARG A 266 7.28 -12.55 -2.50
CA ARG A 266 6.78 -11.30 -1.93
C ARG A 266 5.36 -11.43 -1.40
N ALA A 267 4.53 -12.33 -1.97
CA ALA A 267 3.20 -12.61 -1.46
C ALA A 267 3.27 -13.12 -0.01
N SER A 268 4.09 -14.13 0.27
CA SER A 268 4.24 -14.71 1.61
C SER A 268 4.77 -13.69 2.62
N ILE A 269 5.80 -12.93 2.23
CA ILE A 269 6.41 -11.89 3.07
C ILE A 269 5.39 -10.79 3.38
N ASN A 270 4.69 -10.29 2.35
CA ASN A 270 3.74 -9.19 2.52
C ASN A 270 2.50 -9.64 3.27
N LEU A 271 2.01 -10.88 3.13
CA LEU A 271 0.91 -11.41 3.94
C LEU A 271 1.25 -11.34 5.44
N ILE A 272 2.44 -11.82 5.83
CA ILE A 272 2.88 -11.79 7.22
C ILE A 272 3.08 -10.37 7.72
N LEU A 273 3.80 -9.51 6.98
CA LEU A 273 4.02 -8.13 7.39
C LEU A 273 2.70 -7.35 7.51
N ALA A 274 1.78 -7.54 6.57
CA ALA A 274 0.49 -6.87 6.62
C ALA A 274 -0.38 -7.36 7.78
N ALA A 275 -0.35 -8.65 8.08
CA ALA A 275 -1.07 -9.23 9.21
C ALA A 275 -0.48 -8.80 10.56
N LYS A 276 0.85 -8.72 10.68
CA LYS A 276 1.51 -8.13 11.85
C LYS A 276 1.10 -6.67 12.03
N SER A 277 1.12 -5.86 10.96
CA SER A 277 0.64 -4.48 11.01
C SER A 277 -0.85 -4.40 11.40
N ARG A 278 -1.69 -5.32 10.92
CA ARG A 278 -3.09 -5.37 11.35
C ARG A 278 -3.22 -5.72 12.83
N ALA A 279 -2.50 -6.72 13.32
CA ALA A 279 -2.46 -7.05 14.75
C ALA A 279 -2.03 -5.83 15.59
N PHE A 280 -1.05 -5.06 15.12
CA PHE A 280 -0.66 -3.78 15.73
C PHE A 280 -1.80 -2.76 15.78
N LEU A 281 -2.57 -2.61 14.69
CA LEU A 281 -3.75 -1.72 14.65
C LEU A 281 -4.87 -2.16 15.60
N GLU A 282 -4.92 -3.46 15.94
CA GLU A 282 -5.87 -4.06 16.88
C GLU A 282 -5.27 -4.20 18.31
N HIS A 283 -4.12 -3.55 18.57
CA HIS A 283 -3.41 -3.58 19.86
C HIS A 283 -2.98 -4.98 20.33
N ARG A 284 -2.80 -5.92 19.40
CA ARG A 284 -2.37 -7.30 19.66
C ARG A 284 -0.92 -7.52 19.24
N GLY A 285 -0.17 -8.20 20.10
CA GLY A 285 1.21 -8.64 19.88
C GLY A 285 1.35 -10.02 19.24
N TYR A 286 0.28 -10.56 18.67
CA TYR A 286 0.27 -11.82 17.94
C TYR A 286 -0.69 -11.77 16.75
N VAL A 287 -0.35 -12.52 15.70
CA VAL A 287 -1.17 -12.64 14.48
C VAL A 287 -2.20 -13.76 14.62
N THR A 288 -3.41 -13.53 14.12
CA THR A 288 -4.47 -14.55 13.99
C THR A 288 -4.74 -14.87 12.51
N PRO A 289 -5.39 -16.00 12.19
CA PRO A 289 -5.77 -16.33 10.81
C PRO A 289 -6.70 -15.30 10.17
N GLU A 290 -7.53 -14.62 10.98
CA GLU A 290 -8.39 -13.55 10.52
C GLU A 290 -7.59 -12.37 9.96
N ASP A 291 -6.40 -12.09 10.51
CA ASP A 291 -5.50 -11.03 10.01
C ASP A 291 -5.02 -11.31 8.59
N ILE A 292 -4.72 -12.57 8.30
CA ILE A 292 -4.36 -13.03 6.96
C ILE A 292 -5.56 -12.92 6.01
N ARG A 293 -6.74 -13.39 6.41
CA ARG A 293 -7.94 -13.33 5.57
C ARG A 293 -8.36 -11.91 5.26
N TYR A 294 -8.26 -11.00 6.23
CA TYR A 294 -8.64 -9.60 6.04
C TYR A 294 -7.78 -8.88 5.01
N ILE A 295 -6.48 -9.14 4.98
CA ILE A 295 -5.51 -8.45 4.10
C ILE A 295 -5.15 -9.25 2.84
N GLY A 296 -5.54 -10.51 2.81
CA GLY A 296 -5.09 -11.46 1.81
C GLY A 296 -5.49 -11.11 0.39
N ALA A 297 -6.72 -10.63 0.18
CA ALA A 297 -7.15 -10.16 -1.13
C ALA A 297 -6.31 -8.99 -1.64
N ASP A 298 -5.96 -8.03 -0.77
CA ASP A 298 -5.15 -6.86 -1.14
C ASP A 298 -3.71 -7.23 -1.49
N VAL A 299 -3.18 -8.29 -0.86
CA VAL A 299 -1.83 -8.79 -1.14
C VAL A 299 -1.82 -9.68 -2.39
N LEU A 300 -2.83 -10.52 -2.61
CA LEU A 300 -2.78 -11.55 -3.64
C LEU A 300 -3.34 -11.13 -5.01
N ARG A 301 -4.30 -10.20 -5.07
CA ARG A 301 -5.06 -9.91 -6.31
C ARG A 301 -4.22 -9.45 -7.50
N HIS A 302 -3.09 -8.80 -7.26
CA HIS A 302 -2.16 -8.36 -8.32
C HIS A 302 -0.96 -9.29 -8.51
N ARG A 303 -0.98 -10.44 -7.84
CA ARG A 303 0.08 -11.45 -7.85
C ARG A 303 -0.38 -12.80 -8.39
N ILE A 304 -1.68 -12.94 -8.63
CA ILE A 304 -2.28 -14.10 -9.28
C ILE A 304 -2.65 -13.64 -10.68
N ILE A 305 -1.93 -14.18 -11.66
CA ILE A 305 -2.10 -13.86 -13.08
C ILE A 305 -2.92 -14.97 -13.70
N LEU A 306 -4.00 -14.58 -14.37
CA LEU A 306 -4.94 -15.51 -14.98
C LEU A 306 -4.52 -15.85 -16.40
N THR A 307 -4.93 -17.02 -16.88
CA THR A 307 -4.80 -17.37 -18.28
C THR A 307 -5.81 -16.58 -19.13
N TYR A 308 -5.51 -16.44 -20.42
CA TYR A 308 -6.43 -15.77 -21.37
C TYR A 308 -7.80 -16.45 -21.40
N GLU A 309 -7.84 -17.78 -21.28
CA GLU A 309 -9.07 -18.56 -21.20
C GLU A 309 -9.90 -18.18 -19.96
N ALA A 310 -9.27 -18.04 -18.79
CA ALA A 310 -9.95 -17.64 -17.56
C ALA A 310 -10.51 -16.22 -17.66
N GLU A 311 -9.77 -15.29 -18.26
CA GLU A 311 -10.26 -13.92 -18.53
C GLU A 311 -11.45 -13.93 -19.50
N ALA A 312 -11.43 -14.78 -20.52
CA ALA A 312 -12.53 -14.92 -21.48
C ALA A 312 -13.80 -15.52 -20.85
N GLU A 313 -13.66 -16.30 -19.78
CA GLU A 313 -14.76 -16.81 -18.95
C GLU A 313 -15.20 -15.83 -17.85
N GLU A 314 -14.70 -14.58 -17.86
CA GLU A 314 -14.96 -13.53 -16.87
C GLU A 314 -14.57 -13.92 -15.42
N ILE A 315 -13.66 -14.88 -15.27
CA ILE A 315 -13.11 -15.25 -13.96
C ILE A 315 -12.14 -14.17 -13.50
N THR A 316 -12.26 -13.74 -12.24
CA THR A 316 -11.38 -12.72 -11.68
C THR A 316 -10.38 -13.30 -10.68
N SER A 317 -9.28 -12.59 -10.46
CA SER A 317 -8.31 -12.93 -9.41
C SER A 317 -8.97 -13.00 -8.02
N GLU A 318 -10.03 -12.21 -7.80
CA GLU A 318 -10.78 -12.19 -6.53
C GLU A 318 -11.62 -13.46 -6.35
N ASP A 319 -12.16 -14.02 -7.44
CA ASP A 319 -12.87 -15.31 -7.39
C ASP A 319 -11.94 -16.43 -6.98
N ILE A 320 -10.73 -16.45 -7.57
CA ILE A 320 -9.67 -17.39 -7.18
C ILE A 320 -9.33 -17.23 -5.71
N ILE A 321 -9.07 -16.00 -5.25
CA ILE A 321 -8.69 -15.73 -3.86
C ILE A 321 -9.78 -16.17 -2.88
N ARG A 322 -11.05 -15.89 -3.19
CA ARG A 322 -12.19 -16.34 -2.40
C ARG A 322 -12.20 -17.87 -2.31
N ARG A 323 -12.02 -18.56 -3.43
CA ARG A 323 -11.95 -20.02 -3.49
C ARG A 323 -10.80 -20.58 -2.64
N LEU A 324 -9.62 -19.96 -2.71
CA LEU A 324 -8.47 -20.33 -1.87
C LEU A 324 -8.79 -20.23 -0.37
N PHE A 325 -9.45 -19.16 0.06
CA PHE A 325 -9.82 -18.97 1.47
C PHE A 325 -10.93 -19.90 1.95
N GLU A 326 -11.80 -20.36 1.05
CA GLU A 326 -12.85 -21.33 1.37
C GLU A 326 -12.29 -22.75 1.52
N THR A 327 -11.30 -23.12 0.71
CA THR A 327 -10.75 -24.49 0.67
C THR A 327 -9.59 -24.71 1.65
N ILE A 328 -8.71 -23.72 1.82
CA ILE A 328 -7.53 -23.90 2.67
C ILE A 328 -7.91 -23.71 4.13
N GLU A 329 -7.78 -24.80 4.90
CA GLU A 329 -8.15 -24.86 6.31
C GLU A 329 -7.37 -23.87 7.16
N ILE A 330 -8.08 -23.30 8.15
CA ILE A 330 -7.50 -22.46 9.18
C ILE A 330 -6.85 -23.36 10.26
N PRO A 331 -5.64 -23.02 10.74
CA PRO A 331 -4.90 -23.80 11.75
C PRO A 331 -5.44 -23.85 13.20
#